data_AF-A0A9E2U0B2-F1
#
_entry.id   AF-A0A9E2U0B2-F1
#
_cell.length_a   1.000
_cell.length_b   1.000
_cell.length_c   1.000
_cell.angle_alpha   90.00
_cell.angle_beta   90.00
_cell.angle_gamma   90.00
#
_symmetry.space_group_name_H-M   'P 1'
#
loop_
_entity.id
_entity.type
_entity.pdbx_description
1 polymer ?
#
loop_
_entity_poly.entity_id
_entity_poly.type
_entity_poly.pdbx_seq_one_letter_code
_entity_poly.pdbx_strand_id
1 'polypeptide(L)'
;RLDYLDQHDYFDHPQGGWRTTDAVQHNRSMLKSPQAGLIGNLAPRQVINRPYTVSEWNIGGWNEHLMEASFSMVSTGLLQGWDGLIHFVLLPRGKYQDNEMLSNGFFNVGQNPSVIQQYPTLARMWHRKDIQEAEPVFIRRIAPSEINMPSMIPTRFLPEAFIPNFADDLPDKDQYGHMLSIVGKVGNEFVSSPQPHFEAEHIDQYLDQEGKKVKSMSGELFWDWGNGYMVIDTQKSQGVCGYIGDLQIATRSLRIESETRYGMVLVTSLDDERSIDESGSILITALGRARNTGTVYGNAADRTGKSDRHASNIRLPEDQRVAVLELGEAPIITEPITGSLTLSIKNPKKARAYIIDDLGQRKNEVKTKVVGQKLQVDLPGNFKSRFLEISLK
;
A
#
# COMPACT_ATOMS: atom_id res chain seq x y z
N ARG A 1 -2.27 26.89 18.98
CA ARG A 1 -1.03 26.92 18.18
C ARG A 1 -1.04 25.62 17.38
N LEU A 2 -1.22 25.69 16.05
CA LEU A 2 -1.25 24.50 15.18
C LEU A 2 0.20 24.20 14.79
N ASP A 3 0.94 23.53 15.68
CA ASP A 3 2.30 23.11 15.41
C ASP A 3 2.25 21.66 14.89
N TYR A 4 1.96 21.48 13.60
CA TYR A 4 2.01 20.20 12.90
C TYR A 4 2.73 20.34 11.56
N LEU A 5 3.22 19.22 11.05
CA LEU A 5 3.91 19.10 9.78
C LEU A 5 2.97 18.42 8.80
N ASP A 6 2.88 18.93 7.58
CA ASP A 6 2.08 18.34 6.52
C ASP A 6 2.91 18.16 5.26
N GLN A 7 2.72 17.04 4.57
CA GLN A 7 3.42 16.71 3.33
C GLN A 7 2.47 16.02 2.34
N HIS A 8 2.78 16.13 1.05
CA HIS A 8 2.04 15.46 -0.01
C HIS A 8 2.99 14.74 -0.95
N ASP A 9 2.54 13.63 -1.54
CA ASP A 9 3.29 12.99 -2.61
C ASP A 9 2.41 12.11 -3.50
N TYR A 10 2.84 11.90 -4.74
CA TYR A 10 2.14 11.07 -5.70
C TYR A 10 3.11 10.12 -6.40
N PHE A 11 2.75 8.85 -6.47
CA PHE A 11 3.55 7.86 -7.14
C PHE A 11 3.02 7.59 -8.55
N ASP A 12 3.96 7.52 -9.50
CA ASP A 12 3.67 7.34 -10.93
C ASP A 12 2.64 8.34 -11.47
N HIS A 13 2.86 9.62 -11.12
CA HIS A 13 1.97 10.72 -11.46
C HIS A 13 1.74 10.83 -12.99
N PRO A 14 0.49 11.06 -13.45
CA PRO A 14 0.19 11.19 -14.89
C PRO A 14 1.00 12.30 -15.54
N GLN A 15 1.32 12.09 -16.82
CA GLN A 15 2.01 13.05 -17.66
C GLN A 15 1.05 13.48 -18.78
N GLY A 16 1.10 14.75 -19.19
CA GLY A 16 0.32 15.22 -20.36
C GLY A 16 -1.10 15.65 -20.02
N GLY A 17 -1.45 15.76 -18.74
CA GLY A 17 -2.72 16.31 -18.29
C GLY A 17 -3.38 15.43 -17.25
N TRP A 18 -4.66 15.71 -17.01
CA TRP A 18 -5.44 15.12 -15.91
C TRP A 18 -6.63 14.29 -16.39
N ARG A 19 -6.92 14.38 -17.69
CA ARG A 19 -8.03 13.67 -18.33
C ARG A 19 -7.54 12.33 -18.84
N THR A 20 -8.37 11.31 -18.75
CA THR A 20 -8.05 9.97 -19.26
C THR A 20 -7.59 9.98 -20.72
N THR A 21 -8.18 10.85 -21.54
CA THR A 21 -7.84 11.01 -22.97
C THR A 21 -6.48 11.64 -23.21
N ASP A 22 -5.95 12.44 -22.28
CA ASP A 22 -4.76 13.27 -22.53
C ASP A 22 -3.55 12.73 -21.77
N ALA A 23 -3.80 12.09 -20.64
CA ALA A 23 -2.77 11.62 -19.73
C ALA A 23 -2.17 10.28 -20.16
N VAL A 24 -0.90 10.11 -19.83
CA VAL A 24 -0.12 8.88 -19.94
C VAL A 24 0.55 8.58 -18.60
N GLN A 25 0.91 7.33 -18.36
CA GLN A 25 1.52 6.85 -17.13
C GLN A 25 2.57 5.79 -17.43
N HIS A 26 3.49 5.52 -16.52
CA HIS A 26 4.46 4.44 -16.68
C HIS A 26 3.88 3.08 -16.28
N ASN A 27 2.77 3.07 -15.51
CA ASN A 27 2.16 1.89 -14.91
C ASN A 27 3.11 1.17 -13.94
N ARG A 28 3.93 1.93 -13.21
CA ARG A 28 4.90 1.38 -12.25
C ARG A 28 4.17 0.82 -11.02
N SER A 29 4.69 -0.29 -10.50
CA SER A 29 4.36 -0.78 -9.15
C SER A 29 5.23 -0.06 -8.14
N MET A 30 4.61 0.51 -7.10
CA MET A 30 5.35 1.07 -5.99
C MET A 30 6.04 -0.04 -5.21
N LEU A 31 5.43 -1.22 -5.12
CA LEU A 31 5.99 -2.40 -4.45
C LEU A 31 7.24 -2.95 -5.14
N LYS A 32 7.53 -2.57 -6.39
CA LYS A 32 8.80 -2.87 -7.07
C LYS A 32 9.81 -1.73 -7.04
N SER A 33 9.46 -0.58 -6.45
CA SER A 33 10.33 0.59 -6.42
C SER A 33 11.40 0.43 -5.33
N PRO A 34 12.70 0.52 -5.68
CA PRO A 34 13.78 0.57 -4.69
C PRO A 34 13.77 1.88 -3.87
N GLN A 35 13.02 2.89 -4.31
CA GLN A 35 12.79 4.14 -3.58
C GLN A 35 11.63 4.05 -2.57
N ALA A 36 11.10 2.85 -2.28
CA ALA A 36 9.95 2.65 -1.40
C ALA A 36 8.68 3.42 -1.83
N GLY A 37 8.54 3.77 -3.10
CA GLY A 37 7.38 4.49 -3.62
C GLY A 37 7.13 5.83 -2.91
N LEU A 38 5.88 6.08 -2.51
CA LEU A 38 5.48 7.27 -1.73
C LEU A 38 6.24 7.38 -0.40
N ILE A 39 6.52 6.25 0.25
CA ILE A 39 7.03 6.20 1.62
C ILE A 39 8.45 6.76 1.69
N GLY A 40 9.29 6.41 0.72
CA GLY A 40 10.70 6.80 0.73
C GLY A 40 10.93 8.30 0.64
N ASN A 41 9.93 9.04 0.17
CA ASN A 41 9.93 10.49 0.07
C ASN A 41 9.22 11.15 1.26
N LEU A 42 8.17 10.51 1.78
CA LEU A 42 7.34 11.04 2.86
C LEU A 42 7.91 10.79 4.26
N ALA A 43 8.45 9.60 4.55
CA ALA A 43 8.93 9.27 5.89
C ALA A 43 10.10 10.16 6.35
N PRO A 44 11.13 10.43 5.52
CA PRO A 44 12.27 11.26 5.93
C PRO A 44 11.94 12.72 6.23
N ARG A 45 10.77 13.22 5.81
CA ARG A 45 10.36 14.63 5.98
C ARG A 45 9.68 14.93 7.30
N GLN A 46 9.32 13.92 8.08
CA GLN A 46 8.72 14.14 9.38
C GLN A 46 9.72 14.81 10.35
N VAL A 47 9.19 15.55 11.31
CA VAL A 47 9.95 16.05 12.45
C VAL A 47 9.55 15.20 13.65
N ILE A 48 10.51 14.50 14.23
CA ILE A 48 10.26 13.58 15.35
C ILE A 48 9.67 14.37 16.53
N ASN A 49 8.74 13.77 17.26
CA ASN A 49 8.01 14.39 18.37
C ASN A 49 7.16 15.62 17.97
N ARG A 50 6.69 15.67 16.71
CA ARG A 50 5.68 16.63 16.25
C ARG A 50 4.59 15.89 15.48
N PRO A 51 3.32 16.35 15.57
CA PRO A 51 2.28 15.77 14.76
C PRO A 51 2.61 15.85 13.27
N TYR A 52 2.49 14.72 12.56
CA TYR A 52 2.79 14.60 11.14
C TYR A 52 1.60 14.07 10.35
N THR A 53 1.14 14.87 9.38
CA THR A 53 0.05 14.50 8.48
C THR A 53 0.56 14.38 7.05
N VAL A 54 -0.06 13.50 6.28
CA VAL A 54 0.07 13.45 4.83
C VAL A 54 -1.30 13.78 4.25
N SER A 55 -1.56 15.06 3.96
CA SER A 55 -2.92 15.49 3.61
C SER A 55 -3.35 15.24 2.14
N GLU A 56 -2.46 14.73 1.31
CA GLU A 56 -2.71 14.34 -0.08
C GLU A 56 -1.67 13.31 -0.52
N TRP A 57 -2.14 12.12 -0.88
CA TRP A 57 -1.32 11.05 -1.46
C TRP A 57 -2.16 10.14 -2.34
N ASN A 58 -1.59 9.64 -3.44
CA ASN A 58 -2.21 8.61 -4.29
C ASN A 58 -1.23 8.00 -5.32
N ILE A 59 -1.66 6.92 -5.95
CA ILE A 59 -1.20 6.47 -7.27
C ILE A 59 -2.25 6.91 -8.33
N GLY A 60 -1.85 7.12 -9.58
CA GLY A 60 -2.79 7.42 -10.65
C GLY A 60 -3.88 6.33 -10.80
N GLY A 61 -5.14 6.74 -10.93
CA GLY A 61 -6.34 5.89 -10.90
C GLY A 61 -6.44 4.85 -12.01
N TRP A 62 -5.67 5.02 -13.08
CA TRP A 62 -5.55 4.07 -14.19
C TRP A 62 -4.30 3.19 -14.11
N ASN A 63 -3.43 3.40 -13.13
CA ASN A 63 -2.31 2.50 -12.87
C ASN A 63 -2.86 1.19 -12.28
N GLU A 64 -2.45 0.06 -12.85
CA GLU A 64 -2.91 -1.28 -12.45
C GLU A 64 -2.48 -1.67 -11.04
N HIS A 65 -1.57 -0.92 -10.44
CA HIS A 65 -1.00 -1.09 -9.11
C HIS A 65 -1.57 -0.11 -8.08
N LEU A 66 -2.62 0.65 -8.42
CA LEU A 66 -3.24 1.66 -7.55
C LEU A 66 -3.52 1.18 -6.12
N MET A 67 -3.96 -0.08 -5.96
CA MET A 67 -4.32 -0.64 -4.65
C MET A 67 -3.14 -0.69 -3.66
N GLU A 68 -1.89 -0.72 -4.15
CA GLU A 68 -0.69 -0.79 -3.31
C GLU A 68 -0.56 0.44 -2.39
N ALA A 69 -1.07 1.60 -2.84
CA ALA A 69 -0.97 2.86 -2.11
C ALA A 69 -1.62 2.76 -0.73
N SER A 70 -2.89 2.34 -0.67
CA SER A 70 -3.63 2.30 0.59
C SER A 70 -3.04 1.28 1.57
N PHE A 71 -2.70 0.09 1.09
CA PHE A 71 -2.08 -0.96 1.90
C PHE A 71 -0.75 -0.50 2.50
N SER A 72 0.15 0.04 1.67
CA SER A 72 1.51 0.41 2.07
C SER A 72 1.54 1.68 2.93
N MET A 73 0.73 2.68 2.58
CA MET A 73 0.67 3.95 3.32
C MET A 73 0.07 3.77 4.71
N VAL A 74 -1.03 3.03 4.86
CA VAL A 74 -1.65 2.82 6.18
C VAL A 74 -0.74 1.99 7.09
N SER A 75 -0.16 0.90 6.56
CA SER A 75 0.73 0.05 7.34
C SER A 75 2.02 0.77 7.76
N THR A 76 2.66 1.47 6.83
CA THR A 76 3.90 2.19 7.11
C THR A 76 3.66 3.46 7.91
N GLY A 77 2.53 4.14 7.74
CA GLY A 77 2.15 5.28 8.57
C GLY A 77 1.99 4.91 10.04
N LEU A 78 1.45 3.71 10.34
CA LEU A 78 1.44 3.17 11.70
C LEU A 78 2.86 2.88 12.22
N LEU A 79 3.69 2.23 11.41
CA LEU A 79 5.09 1.97 11.75
C LEU A 79 5.86 3.26 12.07
N GLN A 80 5.66 4.31 11.26
CA GLN A 80 6.34 5.59 11.40
C GLN A 80 5.73 6.50 12.48
N GLY A 81 4.57 6.16 13.04
CA GLY A 81 3.89 6.99 14.03
C GLY A 81 3.22 8.24 13.44
N TRP A 82 2.76 8.19 12.19
CA TRP A 82 2.07 9.32 11.56
C TRP A 82 0.69 9.56 12.17
N ASP A 83 0.28 10.82 12.25
CA ASP A 83 -0.94 11.26 12.94
C ASP A 83 -2.15 11.36 11.99
N GLY A 84 -1.92 11.50 10.69
CA GLY A 84 -3.01 11.60 9.73
C GLY A 84 -2.62 11.23 8.30
N LEU A 85 -3.46 10.43 7.66
CA LEU A 85 -3.36 10.08 6.24
C LEU A 85 -4.66 10.48 5.55
N ILE A 86 -4.59 11.40 4.60
CA ILE A 86 -5.76 11.84 3.83
C ILE A 86 -5.54 11.46 2.37
N HIS A 87 -6.19 10.37 1.96
CA HIS A 87 -6.08 9.84 0.60
C HIS A 87 -6.82 10.76 -0.38
N PHE A 88 -6.08 11.34 -1.32
CA PHE A 88 -6.65 12.21 -2.34
C PHE A 88 -7.05 11.39 -3.57
N VAL A 89 -8.30 11.37 -4.04
CA VAL A 89 -9.49 12.01 -3.48
C VAL A 89 -10.67 11.04 -3.55
N LEU A 90 -11.44 10.96 -2.48
CA LEU A 90 -12.63 10.12 -2.40
C LEU A 90 -13.62 10.45 -3.53
N LEU A 91 -13.97 11.72 -3.72
CA LEU A 91 -14.77 12.17 -4.86
C LEU A 91 -14.26 13.53 -5.35
N PRO A 92 -14.08 13.74 -6.67
CA PRO A 92 -13.76 15.06 -7.20
C PRO A 92 -14.89 16.05 -6.90
N ARG A 93 -14.59 17.36 -6.93
CA ARG A 93 -15.59 18.43 -6.67
C ARG A 93 -16.85 18.23 -7.53
N GLY A 94 -17.99 18.00 -6.89
CA GLY A 94 -19.26 17.75 -7.56
C GLY A 94 -20.26 17.03 -6.65
N LYS A 95 -21.49 16.84 -7.14
CA LYS A 95 -22.44 15.93 -6.47
C LYS A 95 -22.04 14.49 -6.77
N TYR A 96 -22.20 13.59 -5.80
CA TYR A 96 -22.12 12.16 -6.07
C TYR A 96 -23.07 11.84 -7.23
N GLN A 97 -22.52 11.24 -8.27
CA GLN A 97 -23.29 10.68 -9.37
C GLN A 97 -23.23 9.17 -9.21
N ASP A 98 -24.40 8.55 -9.27
CA ASP A 98 -24.53 7.10 -9.29
C ASP A 98 -24.02 6.61 -10.65
N ASN A 99 -22.70 6.47 -10.76
CA ASN A 99 -22.02 6.10 -11.97
C ASN A 99 -21.38 4.73 -11.75
N GLU A 100 -21.90 3.75 -12.46
CA GLU A 100 -21.43 2.35 -12.43
C GLU A 100 -20.12 2.15 -13.22
N MET A 101 -19.35 3.22 -13.39
CA MET A 101 -18.14 3.27 -14.22
C MET A 101 -17.11 4.20 -13.59
N LEU A 102 -15.83 3.82 -13.66
CA LEU A 102 -14.70 4.70 -13.35
C LEU A 102 -14.70 5.88 -14.33
N SER A 103 -14.87 7.08 -13.77
CA SER A 103 -15.05 8.32 -14.52
C SER A 103 -13.74 9.02 -14.86
N ASN A 104 -13.84 10.10 -15.63
CA ASN A 104 -12.70 10.94 -16.01
C ASN A 104 -12.06 11.60 -14.78
N GLY A 105 -10.76 11.39 -14.58
CA GLY A 105 -10.00 11.99 -13.49
C GLY A 105 -9.02 11.01 -12.86
N PHE A 106 -7.75 11.38 -12.84
CA PHE A 106 -6.65 10.48 -12.48
C PHE A 106 -6.49 10.17 -11.00
N PHE A 107 -7.25 10.77 -10.08
CA PHE A 107 -7.09 10.50 -8.63
C PHE A 107 -8.41 10.23 -7.91
N ASN A 108 -9.49 10.01 -8.65
CA ASN A 108 -10.78 9.64 -8.06
C ASN A 108 -10.73 8.18 -7.58
N VAL A 109 -10.69 7.97 -6.26
CA VAL A 109 -10.62 6.63 -5.67
C VAL A 109 -11.94 6.12 -5.11
N GLY A 110 -12.93 6.98 -4.85
CA GLY A 110 -14.19 6.55 -4.22
C GLY A 110 -15.09 5.73 -5.14
N GLN A 111 -14.89 5.81 -6.46
CA GLN A 111 -15.54 4.92 -7.41
C GLN A 111 -14.76 3.63 -7.67
N ASN A 112 -13.50 3.53 -7.20
CA ASN A 112 -12.64 2.38 -7.47
C ASN A 112 -12.77 1.32 -6.37
N PRO A 113 -13.45 0.17 -6.62
CA PRO A 113 -13.63 -0.85 -5.60
C PRO A 113 -12.31 -1.49 -5.16
N SER A 114 -11.25 -1.49 -5.98
CA SER A 114 -9.94 -1.99 -5.56
C SER A 114 -9.27 -1.12 -4.48
N VAL A 115 -9.76 0.11 -4.27
CA VAL A 115 -9.26 1.04 -3.24
C VAL A 115 -10.25 1.18 -2.09
N ILE A 116 -11.48 1.63 -2.36
CA ILE A 116 -12.41 2.00 -1.29
C ILE A 116 -12.79 0.81 -0.41
N GLN A 117 -12.82 -0.40 -0.98
CA GLN A 117 -13.18 -1.61 -0.25
C GLN A 117 -12.05 -2.17 0.63
N GLN A 118 -10.85 -1.58 0.59
CA GLN A 118 -9.79 -1.89 1.56
C GLN A 118 -10.09 -1.29 2.93
N TYR A 119 -10.78 -0.14 2.97
CA TYR A 119 -10.92 0.69 4.18
C TYR A 119 -11.66 0.04 5.35
N PRO A 120 -12.66 -0.85 5.18
CA PRO A 120 -13.23 -1.57 6.32
C PRO A 120 -12.17 -2.33 7.15
N THR A 121 -11.14 -2.87 6.50
CA THR A 121 -10.04 -3.56 7.19
C THR A 121 -8.92 -2.59 7.57
N LEU A 122 -8.49 -1.72 6.66
CA LEU A 122 -7.40 -0.77 6.93
C LEU A 122 -7.74 0.25 8.02
N ALA A 123 -8.97 0.74 8.08
CA ALA A 123 -9.40 1.68 9.12
C ALA A 123 -9.38 1.02 10.51
N ARG A 124 -9.80 -0.25 10.61
CA ARG A 124 -9.70 -1.01 11.87
C ARG A 124 -8.25 -1.17 12.31
N MET A 125 -7.37 -1.55 11.38
CA MET A 125 -5.93 -1.64 11.62
C MET A 125 -5.35 -0.32 12.13
N TRP A 126 -5.72 0.80 11.50
CA TRP A 126 -5.30 2.15 11.89
C TRP A 126 -5.78 2.55 13.28
N HIS A 127 -7.07 2.41 13.56
CA HIS A 127 -7.67 2.88 14.81
C HIS A 127 -7.29 2.02 16.02
N ARG A 128 -7.04 0.72 15.83
CA ARG A 128 -6.55 -0.17 16.89
C ARG A 128 -5.04 -0.12 17.08
N LYS A 129 -4.31 0.61 16.21
CA LYS A 129 -2.85 0.65 16.20
C LYS A 129 -2.26 -0.76 16.13
N ASP A 130 -2.76 -1.56 15.20
CA ASP A 130 -2.41 -2.98 15.09
C ASP A 130 -0.93 -3.24 14.76
N ILE A 131 -0.25 -2.26 14.14
CA ILE A 131 1.19 -2.30 13.87
C ILE A 131 1.89 -1.44 14.92
N GLN A 132 2.92 -2.00 15.54
CA GLN A 132 3.75 -1.32 16.51
C GLN A 132 4.53 -0.17 15.87
N GLU A 133 4.42 1.02 16.45
CA GLU A 133 5.26 2.15 16.09
C GLU A 133 6.73 1.83 16.35
N ALA A 134 7.59 2.08 15.37
CA ALA A 134 8.99 1.72 15.41
C ALA A 134 9.83 2.72 16.21
N GLU A 135 10.86 2.18 16.84
CA GLU A 135 12.00 2.99 17.31
C GLU A 135 12.70 3.67 16.11
N PRO A 136 13.33 4.84 16.32
CA PRO A 136 14.11 5.50 15.30
C PRO A 136 15.28 4.63 14.83
N VAL A 137 15.53 4.66 13.52
CA VAL A 137 16.72 4.06 12.89
C VAL A 137 17.67 5.12 12.33
N PHE A 138 17.13 6.29 11.99
CA PHE A 138 17.91 7.47 11.63
C PHE A 138 17.18 8.76 11.98
N ILE A 139 17.87 9.70 12.63
CA ILE A 139 17.36 11.06 12.85
C ILE A 139 18.40 12.07 12.38
N ARG A 140 18.04 12.85 11.37
CA ARG A 140 18.81 14.00 10.94
C ARG A 140 18.66 15.13 11.96
N ARG A 141 19.75 15.46 12.65
CA ARG A 141 19.78 16.60 13.58
C ARG A 141 20.20 17.88 12.85
N ILE A 142 19.45 18.95 13.08
CA ILE A 142 19.67 20.25 12.43
C ILE A 142 19.67 21.35 13.50
N ALA A 143 20.80 22.04 13.67
CA ALA A 143 20.89 23.22 14.52
C ALA A 143 20.52 24.50 13.75
N PRO A 144 20.13 25.61 14.43
CA PRO A 144 19.87 26.90 13.77
C PRO A 144 21.01 27.39 12.88
N SER A 145 22.26 27.16 13.28
CA SER A 145 23.46 27.51 12.50
C SER A 145 23.61 26.71 11.21
N GLU A 146 22.90 25.58 11.08
CA GLU A 146 22.99 24.61 9.99
C GLU A 146 21.78 24.67 9.06
N ILE A 147 20.80 25.54 9.29
CA ILE A 147 19.53 25.52 8.53
C ILE A 147 19.70 25.74 7.03
N ASN A 148 20.68 26.57 6.64
CA ASN A 148 20.99 26.87 5.23
C ASN A 148 22.02 25.90 4.64
N MET A 149 22.87 25.32 5.49
CA MET A 149 23.93 24.38 5.11
C MET A 149 23.99 23.29 6.17
N PRO A 150 23.07 22.32 6.09
CA PRO A 150 22.98 21.26 7.09
C PRO A 150 24.21 20.36 7.05
N SER A 151 24.56 19.79 8.21
CA SER A 151 25.58 18.75 8.30
C SER A 151 25.33 17.62 7.29
N MET A 152 26.42 17.05 6.78
CA MET A 152 26.36 15.99 5.78
C MET A 152 25.72 14.73 6.37
N ILE A 153 24.79 14.14 5.61
CA ILE A 153 24.25 12.82 5.91
C ILE A 153 25.25 11.78 5.38
N PRO A 154 25.57 10.71 6.13
CA PRO A 154 26.44 9.66 5.63
C PRO A 154 25.85 8.99 4.39
N THR A 155 26.69 8.66 3.41
CA THR A 155 26.28 8.06 2.12
C THR A 155 25.49 6.76 2.29
N ARG A 156 25.77 5.99 3.35
CA ARG A 156 25.02 4.78 3.68
C ARG A 156 23.52 5.01 3.94
N PHE A 157 23.09 6.23 4.26
CA PHE A 157 21.66 6.56 4.44
C PHE A 157 21.00 7.10 3.16
N LEU A 158 21.74 7.18 2.05
CA LEU A 158 21.34 7.82 0.79
C LEU A 158 20.78 9.23 1.06
N PRO A 159 21.66 10.24 1.24
CA PRO A 159 21.30 11.61 1.62
C PRO A 159 20.14 12.21 0.82
N GLU A 160 19.99 11.80 -0.44
CA GLU A 160 18.94 12.19 -1.38
C GLU A 160 17.54 11.88 -0.84
N ALA A 161 17.37 10.81 -0.05
CA ALA A 161 16.11 10.51 0.64
C ALA A 161 15.66 11.63 1.59
N PHE A 162 16.58 12.48 2.05
CA PHE A 162 16.33 13.59 2.98
C PHE A 162 16.42 14.97 2.28
N ILE A 163 16.62 15.01 0.97
CA ILE A 163 16.75 16.24 0.19
C ILE A 163 15.64 16.27 -0.88
N PRO A 164 14.80 17.32 -0.93
CA PRO A 164 13.80 17.45 -1.98
C PRO A 164 14.43 17.45 -3.38
N ASN A 165 13.88 16.68 -4.31
CA ASN A 165 14.21 16.69 -5.75
C ASN A 165 15.62 16.19 -6.14
N PHE A 166 16.29 15.37 -5.31
CA PHE A 166 17.56 14.74 -5.71
C PHE A 166 17.35 13.43 -6.50
N ALA A 167 18.40 13.04 -7.23
CA ALA A 167 18.44 12.10 -8.36
C ALA A 167 17.85 10.70 -8.10
N ASP A 168 17.50 9.99 -9.19
CA ASP A 168 17.01 8.60 -9.22
C ASP A 168 18.08 7.53 -8.88
N ASP A 169 19.18 7.93 -8.22
CA ASP A 169 20.28 7.03 -7.93
C ASP A 169 19.84 5.93 -6.96
N LEU A 170 20.22 4.70 -7.27
CA LEU A 170 19.89 3.54 -6.47
C LEU A 170 20.95 3.33 -5.40
N PRO A 171 20.56 2.91 -4.18
CA PRO A 171 21.53 2.59 -3.15
C PRO A 171 22.43 1.42 -3.60
N ASP A 172 23.72 1.54 -3.32
CA ASP A 172 24.66 0.42 -3.42
C ASP A 172 24.32 -0.67 -2.39
N LYS A 173 24.91 -1.86 -2.54
CA LYS A 173 24.62 -3.02 -1.68
C LYS A 173 24.87 -2.80 -0.18
N ASP A 174 25.75 -1.86 0.17
CA ASP A 174 26.15 -1.48 1.52
C ASP A 174 25.47 -0.19 2.02
N GLN A 175 24.58 0.38 1.22
CA GLN A 175 23.75 1.53 1.58
C GLN A 175 22.34 1.08 1.97
N TYR A 176 21.64 1.85 2.80
CA TYR A 176 20.29 1.55 3.27
C TYR A 176 19.20 2.16 2.37
N GLY A 177 19.43 3.35 1.82
CA GLY A 177 18.47 3.99 0.92
C GLY A 177 17.09 4.26 1.54
N HIS A 178 16.10 4.41 0.67
CA HIS A 178 14.72 4.72 1.04
C HIS A 178 14.01 3.60 1.82
N MET A 179 14.42 2.35 1.60
CA MET A 179 13.84 1.18 2.26
C MET A 179 14.10 1.16 3.77
N LEU A 180 15.04 1.97 4.27
CA LEU A 180 15.21 2.21 5.71
C LEU A 180 13.91 2.63 6.41
N SER A 181 13.01 3.33 5.69
CA SER A 181 11.69 3.75 6.17
C SER A 181 10.75 2.56 6.49
N ILE A 182 11.09 1.35 6.08
CA ILE A 182 10.37 0.11 6.42
C ILE A 182 11.02 -0.60 7.61
N VAL A 183 12.33 -0.39 7.84
CA VAL A 183 13.04 -0.97 8.99
C VAL A 183 12.55 -0.33 10.29
N GLY A 184 12.51 1.01 10.33
CA GLY A 184 12.03 1.75 11.48
C GLY A 184 11.88 3.24 11.22
N LYS A 185 11.69 4.02 12.29
CA LYS A 185 11.33 5.44 12.15
C LYS A 185 12.49 6.28 11.63
N VAL A 186 12.23 7.10 10.61
CA VAL A 186 13.22 8.04 10.04
C VAL A 186 12.67 9.46 10.10
N GLY A 187 13.51 10.46 10.27
CA GLY A 187 13.04 11.84 10.24
C GLY A 187 14.07 12.87 10.67
N ASN A 188 13.60 14.04 11.08
CA ASN A 188 14.42 15.18 11.47
C ASN A 188 14.18 15.58 12.93
N GLU A 189 15.19 16.17 13.55
CA GLU A 189 15.12 16.79 14.87
C GLU A 189 15.84 18.14 14.85
N PHE A 190 15.18 19.19 15.33
CA PHE A 190 15.80 20.51 15.47
C PHE A 190 16.43 20.64 16.86
N VAL A 191 17.75 20.80 16.90
CA VAL A 191 18.56 20.87 18.13
C VAL A 191 19.07 22.29 18.37
N SER A 192 19.49 22.62 19.60
CA SER A 192 19.94 23.98 19.94
C SER A 192 21.35 24.31 19.44
N SER A 193 22.20 23.31 19.24
CA SER A 193 23.57 23.43 18.75
C SER A 193 23.91 22.23 17.86
N PRO A 194 24.91 22.31 16.97
CA PRO A 194 25.31 21.18 16.12
C PRO A 194 25.59 19.92 16.95
N GLN A 195 25.01 18.81 16.52
CA GLN A 195 25.16 17.49 17.12
C GLN A 195 25.20 16.41 16.04
N PRO A 196 25.89 15.28 16.26
CA PRO A 196 25.85 14.15 15.34
C PRO A 196 24.42 13.69 15.09
N HIS A 197 24.14 13.20 13.87
CA HIS A 197 22.88 12.52 13.58
C HIS A 197 22.71 11.29 14.48
N PHE A 198 21.46 10.90 14.72
CA PHE A 198 21.19 9.61 15.35
C PHE A 198 21.21 8.52 14.29
N GLU A 199 21.95 7.45 14.56
CA GLU A 199 22.11 6.30 13.66
C GLU A 199 22.01 5.04 14.52
N ALA A 200 21.01 4.20 14.25
CA ALA A 200 20.88 2.93 14.96
C ALA A 200 21.92 1.91 14.47
N GLU A 201 22.31 1.00 15.36
CA GLU A 201 23.24 -0.08 15.07
C GLU A 201 22.50 -1.32 14.52
N HIS A 202 23.23 -2.19 13.82
CA HIS A 202 22.74 -3.48 13.33
C HIS A 202 21.49 -3.39 12.42
N ILE A 203 21.42 -2.38 11.55
CA ILE A 203 20.33 -2.19 10.59
C ILE A 203 20.40 -3.18 9.42
N ASP A 204 21.61 -3.61 9.08
CA ASP A 204 21.92 -4.56 8.01
C ASP A 204 21.19 -5.91 8.15
N GLN A 205 20.84 -6.33 9.36
CA GLN A 205 20.07 -7.57 9.57
C GLN A 205 18.60 -7.48 9.10
N TYR A 206 18.08 -6.26 8.90
CA TYR A 206 16.69 -6.00 8.54
C TYR A 206 16.52 -5.61 7.07
N LEU A 207 17.62 -5.32 6.36
CA LEU A 207 17.61 -4.79 5.01
C LEU A 207 18.67 -5.49 4.15
N ASP A 208 18.19 -6.23 3.15
CA ASP A 208 18.98 -6.91 2.14
C ASP A 208 18.79 -6.22 0.79
N GLN A 209 19.72 -5.34 0.41
CA GLN A 209 19.65 -4.62 -0.86
C GLN A 209 19.80 -5.53 -2.07
N GLU A 210 20.68 -6.54 -1.98
CA GLU A 210 20.97 -7.45 -3.10
C GLU A 210 19.80 -8.41 -3.34
N GLY A 211 19.29 -9.01 -2.27
CA GLY A 211 18.10 -9.86 -2.30
C GLY A 211 16.78 -9.09 -2.40
N LYS A 212 16.84 -7.75 -2.34
CA LYS A 212 15.73 -6.80 -2.48
C LYS A 212 14.60 -7.01 -1.47
N LYS A 213 14.98 -7.17 -0.20
CA LYS A 213 14.07 -7.49 0.91
C LYS A 213 14.32 -6.60 2.11
N VAL A 214 13.25 -6.17 2.76
CA VAL A 214 13.31 -5.41 4.00
C VAL A 214 12.25 -5.90 4.97
N LYS A 215 12.58 -5.86 6.26
CA LYS A 215 11.67 -6.18 7.36
C LYS A 215 11.68 -5.04 8.38
N SER A 216 10.54 -4.76 9.00
CA SER A 216 10.53 -3.89 10.18
C SER A 216 11.25 -4.54 11.36
N MET A 217 11.78 -3.72 12.28
CA MET A 217 12.41 -4.22 13.51
C MET A 217 11.46 -5.05 14.39
N SER A 218 10.15 -4.73 14.39
CA SER A 218 9.11 -5.53 15.05
C SER A 218 8.86 -6.87 14.36
N GLY A 219 9.23 -6.97 13.09
CA GLY A 219 8.95 -8.09 12.22
C GLY A 219 7.52 -8.14 11.67
N GLU A 220 6.71 -7.12 11.94
CA GLU A 220 5.31 -7.06 11.54
C GLU A 220 5.10 -6.61 10.09
N LEU A 221 6.10 -5.96 9.48
CA LEU A 221 6.10 -5.62 8.06
C LEU A 221 7.26 -6.32 7.35
N PHE A 222 6.98 -6.87 6.18
CA PHE A 222 7.99 -7.40 5.27
C PHE A 222 7.68 -6.93 3.85
N TRP A 223 8.70 -6.50 3.12
CA TRP A 223 8.57 -6.05 1.73
C TRP A 223 9.67 -6.68 0.89
N ASP A 224 9.28 -7.44 -0.11
CA ASP A 224 10.16 -7.97 -1.16
C ASP A 224 9.93 -7.15 -2.43
N TRP A 225 10.78 -6.16 -2.70
CA TRP A 225 10.64 -5.32 -3.89
C TRP A 225 11.28 -5.93 -5.14
N GLY A 226 12.01 -7.04 -4.99
CA GLY A 226 12.43 -7.85 -6.13
C GLY A 226 11.24 -8.56 -6.78
N ASN A 227 10.37 -9.13 -5.96
CA ASN A 227 9.16 -9.82 -6.40
C ASN A 227 7.93 -8.90 -6.47
N GLY A 228 7.92 -7.80 -5.72
CA GLY A 228 6.87 -6.77 -5.77
C GLY A 228 5.67 -7.08 -4.87
N TYR A 229 5.91 -7.47 -3.62
CA TYR A 229 4.83 -7.68 -2.65
C TYR A 229 5.23 -7.24 -1.23
N MET A 230 4.22 -6.88 -0.44
CA MET A 230 4.36 -6.49 0.96
C MET A 230 3.42 -7.32 1.83
N VAL A 231 3.91 -7.75 3.00
CA VAL A 231 3.21 -8.57 3.99
C VAL A 231 3.05 -7.78 5.29
N ILE A 232 1.86 -7.90 5.88
CA ILE A 232 1.54 -7.47 7.24
C ILE A 232 1.36 -8.73 8.09
N ASP A 233 2.06 -8.81 9.23
CA ASP A 233 1.98 -9.91 10.18
C ASP A 233 1.86 -9.37 11.61
N THR A 234 0.65 -8.95 12.01
CA THR A 234 0.34 -8.53 13.39
C THR A 234 -0.56 -9.55 14.09
N GLN A 235 -0.77 -9.36 15.40
CA GLN A 235 -1.69 -10.22 16.16
C GLN A 235 -3.14 -10.11 15.66
N LYS A 236 -3.57 -8.91 15.28
CA LYS A 236 -4.99 -8.60 15.00
C LYS A 236 -5.28 -8.42 13.50
N SER A 237 -4.27 -8.11 12.68
CA SER A 237 -4.36 -7.96 11.24
C SER A 237 -3.17 -8.63 10.53
N GLN A 238 -3.45 -9.45 9.52
CA GLN A 238 -2.44 -10.16 8.73
C GLN A 238 -2.83 -10.13 7.26
N GLY A 239 -1.87 -10.14 6.34
CA GLY A 239 -2.20 -10.16 4.92
C GLY A 239 -1.05 -9.78 4.01
N VAL A 240 -1.37 -9.63 2.73
CA VAL A 240 -0.41 -9.36 1.67
C VAL A 240 -1.04 -8.51 0.56
N CYS A 241 -0.24 -7.68 -0.09
CA CYS A 241 -0.59 -6.96 -1.30
C CYS A 241 0.57 -7.03 -2.31
N GLY A 242 0.24 -7.11 -3.60
CA GLY A 242 1.21 -7.07 -4.70
C GLY A 242 1.13 -8.28 -5.62
N TYR A 243 2.28 -8.71 -6.15
CA TYR A 243 2.40 -9.90 -6.98
C TYR A 243 2.45 -11.17 -6.11
N ILE A 244 1.27 -11.71 -5.79
CA ILE A 244 1.09 -12.79 -4.80
C ILE A 244 0.87 -14.18 -5.41
N GLY A 245 0.63 -14.26 -6.72
CA GLY A 245 0.41 -15.54 -7.39
C GLY A 245 1.64 -16.42 -7.34
N ASP A 246 1.41 -17.72 -7.21
CA ASP A 246 2.46 -18.76 -7.10
C ASP A 246 3.41 -18.61 -5.90
N LEU A 247 3.14 -17.65 -5.00
CA LEU A 247 3.88 -17.49 -3.75
C LEU A 247 3.21 -18.24 -2.60
N GLN A 248 4.03 -18.79 -1.71
CA GLN A 248 3.58 -19.32 -0.43
C GLN A 248 3.73 -18.25 0.64
N ILE A 249 2.69 -17.43 0.81
CA ILE A 249 2.70 -16.40 1.83
C ILE A 249 2.30 -17.03 3.16
N ALA A 250 3.12 -16.84 4.19
CA ALA A 250 2.86 -17.31 5.54
C ALA A 250 3.19 -16.22 6.56
N THR A 251 2.29 -16.06 7.53
CA THR A 251 2.41 -15.20 8.71
C THR A 251 2.20 -16.06 9.97
N ARG A 252 2.14 -15.45 11.15
CA ARG A 252 1.92 -16.18 12.41
C ARG A 252 0.66 -17.05 12.44
N SER A 253 -0.46 -16.60 11.86
CA SER A 253 -1.76 -17.32 11.91
C SER A 253 -2.36 -17.59 10.54
N LEU A 254 -1.76 -17.11 9.46
CA LEU A 254 -2.35 -17.16 8.12
C LEU A 254 -1.35 -17.75 7.12
N ARG A 255 -1.86 -18.58 6.22
CA ARG A 255 -1.18 -18.99 5.00
C ARG A 255 -2.10 -18.72 3.81
N ILE A 256 -1.56 -18.13 2.75
CA ILE A 256 -2.29 -17.81 1.51
C ILE A 256 -1.59 -18.48 0.35
N GLU A 257 -2.38 -19.11 -0.50
CA GLU A 257 -1.96 -19.65 -1.79
C GLU A 257 -2.95 -19.10 -2.84
N SER A 258 -2.51 -18.14 -3.65
CA SER A 258 -3.35 -17.52 -4.67
C SER A 258 -2.97 -18.00 -6.06
N GLU A 259 -3.99 -18.30 -6.85
CA GLU A 259 -3.87 -18.57 -8.29
C GLU A 259 -3.88 -17.26 -9.10
N THR A 260 -4.41 -16.18 -8.51
CA THR A 260 -4.42 -14.85 -9.13
C THR A 260 -3.05 -14.21 -8.97
N ARG A 261 -2.46 -13.77 -10.09
CA ARG A 261 -1.09 -13.26 -10.12
C ARG A 261 -0.85 -12.05 -9.21
N TYR A 262 -1.80 -11.13 -9.16
CA TYR A 262 -1.67 -9.86 -8.47
C TYR A 262 -2.95 -9.54 -7.70
N GLY A 263 -2.81 -9.05 -6.48
CA GLY A 263 -3.96 -8.68 -5.66
C GLY A 263 -3.61 -8.40 -4.21
N MET A 264 -4.65 -8.31 -3.40
CA MET A 264 -4.55 -8.10 -1.96
C MET A 264 -5.42 -9.13 -1.24
N VAL A 265 -4.89 -9.72 -0.16
CA VAL A 265 -5.65 -10.50 0.81
C VAL A 265 -5.33 -9.97 2.20
N LEU A 266 -6.34 -9.44 2.89
CA LEU A 266 -6.27 -8.97 4.26
C LEU A 266 -7.19 -9.81 5.14
N VAL A 267 -6.71 -10.15 6.33
CA VAL A 267 -7.46 -10.85 7.37
C VAL A 267 -7.36 -10.05 8.65
N THR A 268 -8.49 -9.68 9.25
CA THR A 268 -8.53 -8.95 10.51
C THR A 268 -9.52 -9.59 11.48
N SER A 269 -9.16 -9.59 12.76
CA SER A 269 -10.11 -9.84 13.83
C SER A 269 -11.21 -8.76 13.83
N LEU A 270 -12.47 -9.18 13.94
CA LEU A 270 -13.62 -8.29 14.18
C LEU A 270 -13.89 -8.08 15.68
N ASP A 271 -13.22 -8.83 16.55
CA ASP A 271 -13.11 -8.50 17.98
C ASP A 271 -12.00 -7.45 18.18
N ASP A 272 -12.30 -6.35 18.86
CA ASP A 272 -11.33 -5.25 19.02
C ASP A 272 -10.09 -5.66 19.84
N GLU A 273 -10.26 -6.53 20.82
CA GLU A 273 -9.17 -6.91 21.75
C GLU A 273 -8.48 -8.22 21.42
N ARG A 274 -9.08 -9.10 20.61
CA ARG A 274 -8.56 -10.45 20.40
C ARG A 274 -7.75 -10.56 19.12
N SER A 275 -6.67 -11.32 19.19
CA SER A 275 -5.88 -11.75 18.04
C SER A 275 -6.70 -12.64 17.10
N ILE A 276 -6.25 -12.80 15.86
CA ILE A 276 -6.93 -13.62 14.84
C ILE A 276 -7.17 -15.06 15.34
N ASP A 277 -6.21 -15.64 16.06
CA ASP A 277 -6.29 -17.02 16.54
C ASP A 277 -7.27 -17.22 17.72
N GLU A 278 -7.61 -16.15 18.44
CA GLU A 278 -8.55 -16.16 19.57
C GLU A 278 -9.91 -15.50 19.27
N SER A 279 -10.04 -14.89 18.10
CA SER A 279 -11.21 -14.12 17.73
C SER A 279 -12.48 -14.97 17.58
N GLY A 280 -13.62 -14.41 17.96
CA GLY A 280 -14.94 -14.99 17.74
C GLY A 280 -15.50 -14.70 16.34
N SER A 281 -14.97 -13.69 15.65
CA SER A 281 -15.36 -13.34 14.27
C SER A 281 -14.18 -12.69 13.53
N ILE A 282 -13.92 -13.13 12.30
CA ILE A 282 -12.77 -12.70 11.49
C ILE A 282 -13.28 -12.25 10.12
N LEU A 283 -12.82 -11.10 9.64
CA LEU A 283 -13.07 -10.61 8.29
C LEU A 283 -11.90 -10.98 7.37
N ILE A 284 -12.23 -11.56 6.23
CA ILE A 284 -11.31 -11.80 5.12
C ILE A 284 -11.74 -10.86 3.99
N THR A 285 -10.81 -10.02 3.53
CA THR A 285 -10.96 -9.11 2.38
C THR A 285 -9.99 -9.54 1.29
N ALA A 286 -10.48 -9.85 0.10
CA ALA A 286 -9.65 -10.17 -1.06
C ALA A 286 -10.06 -9.31 -2.26
N LEU A 287 -9.14 -8.49 -2.76
CA LEU A 287 -9.40 -7.51 -3.81
C LEU A 287 -8.36 -7.64 -4.93
N GLY A 288 -8.86 -7.68 -6.16
CA GLY A 288 -8.04 -7.59 -7.37
C GLY A 288 -8.20 -6.25 -8.06
N ARG A 289 -7.59 -6.12 -9.24
CA ARG A 289 -7.65 -4.89 -10.05
C ARG A 289 -9.09 -4.57 -10.42
N ALA A 290 -9.41 -3.29 -10.53
CA ALA A 290 -10.71 -2.83 -10.98
C ALA A 290 -10.59 -1.99 -12.25
N ARG A 291 -11.50 -2.19 -13.20
CA ARG A 291 -11.59 -1.43 -14.45
C ARG A 291 -13.02 -1.43 -14.97
N ASN A 292 -13.32 -0.59 -15.94
CA ASN A 292 -14.60 -0.66 -16.64
C ASN A 292 -14.65 -1.91 -17.52
N THR A 293 -15.84 -2.40 -17.81
CA THR A 293 -16.01 -3.50 -18.77
C THR A 293 -15.50 -3.04 -20.13
N GLY A 294 -14.63 -3.83 -20.76
CA GLY A 294 -14.06 -3.49 -22.06
C GLY A 294 -12.97 -2.41 -22.05
N THR A 295 -12.44 -1.97 -20.89
CA THR A 295 -11.28 -1.05 -20.89
C THR A 295 -10.10 -1.67 -21.64
N VAL A 296 -9.53 -0.90 -22.57
CA VAL A 296 -8.32 -1.25 -23.34
C VAL A 296 -7.19 -0.32 -22.93
N TYR A 297 -6.09 -0.92 -22.46
CA TYR A 297 -4.82 -0.23 -22.25
C TYR A 297 -3.89 -0.50 -23.42
N GLY A 298 -3.00 0.45 -23.71
CA GLY A 298 -1.99 0.29 -24.75
C GLY A 298 -0.97 1.42 -24.73
N ASN A 299 -0.25 1.57 -25.83
CA ASN A 299 0.71 2.64 -25.99
C ASN A 299 -0.01 3.95 -26.35
N ALA A 300 0.35 5.07 -25.72
CA ALA A 300 -0.23 6.37 -26.05
C ALA A 300 0.04 6.78 -27.51
N ALA A 301 1.10 6.27 -28.14
CA ALA A 301 1.37 6.46 -29.57
C ALA A 301 0.28 5.85 -30.47
N ASP A 302 -0.47 4.84 -29.98
CA ASP A 302 -1.56 4.20 -30.71
C ASP A 302 -2.87 5.00 -30.66
N ARG A 303 -2.93 6.11 -29.89
CA ARG A 303 -4.13 6.95 -29.87
C ARG A 303 -4.25 7.71 -31.19
N THR A 304 -5.39 7.52 -31.87
CA THR A 304 -5.67 8.11 -33.19
C THR A 304 -6.40 9.45 -33.13
N GLY A 305 -6.53 10.07 -31.94
CA GLY A 305 -7.44 11.18 -31.67
C GLY A 305 -6.87 12.58 -31.88
N LYS A 306 -7.71 13.52 -32.33
CA LYS A 306 -7.40 14.97 -32.36
C LYS A 306 -7.22 15.61 -30.96
N SER A 307 -7.53 14.88 -29.89
CA SER A 307 -7.48 15.28 -28.49
C SER A 307 -6.11 15.05 -27.81
N ASP A 308 -5.22 14.24 -28.39
CA ASP A 308 -3.98 13.77 -27.75
C ASP A 308 -2.82 14.78 -27.81
N ARG A 309 -3.17 16.08 -27.86
CA ARG A 309 -2.24 17.18 -28.06
C ARG A 309 -1.17 17.25 -26.98
N HIS A 310 -1.45 16.70 -25.81
CA HIS A 310 -0.51 16.71 -24.69
C HIS A 310 0.24 15.39 -24.53
N ALA A 311 -0.39 14.24 -24.75
CA ALA A 311 0.25 12.92 -24.70
C ALA A 311 1.42 12.78 -25.71
N SER A 312 1.24 13.32 -26.92
CA SER A 312 2.25 13.27 -27.98
C SER A 312 3.52 14.09 -27.67
N ASN A 313 3.44 15.06 -26.76
CA ASN A 313 4.56 15.92 -26.34
C ASN A 313 5.33 15.38 -25.12
N ILE A 314 4.97 14.20 -24.62
CA ILE A 314 5.55 13.60 -23.42
C ILE A 314 6.93 13.02 -23.72
N ARG A 315 7.90 13.38 -22.89
CA ARG A 315 9.30 12.93 -22.99
C ARG A 315 9.54 11.57 -22.32
N LEU A 316 8.61 10.64 -22.47
CA LEU A 316 8.81 9.25 -22.07
C LEU A 316 9.23 8.41 -23.28
N PRO A 317 10.03 7.35 -23.09
CA PRO A 317 10.20 6.31 -24.11
C PRO A 317 8.84 5.81 -24.59
N GLU A 318 8.70 5.53 -25.89
CA GLU A 318 7.41 5.17 -26.49
C GLU A 318 6.78 3.98 -25.76
N ASP A 319 7.55 2.93 -25.53
CA ASP A 319 7.16 1.70 -24.80
C ASP A 319 6.73 1.93 -23.34
N GLN A 320 7.01 3.10 -22.76
CA GLN A 320 6.65 3.47 -21.40
C GLN A 320 5.46 4.44 -21.32
N ARG A 321 4.89 4.85 -22.46
CA ARG A 321 3.71 5.73 -22.49
C ARG A 321 2.42 4.91 -22.37
N VAL A 322 2.19 4.27 -21.23
CA VAL A 322 0.94 3.50 -21.04
C VAL A 322 -0.25 4.47 -20.98
N ALA A 323 -1.32 4.11 -21.66
CA ALA A 323 -2.52 4.91 -21.82
C ALA A 323 -3.77 4.04 -21.82
N VAL A 324 -4.89 4.61 -21.37
CA VAL A 324 -6.23 4.07 -21.67
C VAL A 324 -6.57 4.46 -23.11
N LEU A 325 -6.69 3.48 -24.00
CA LEU A 325 -7.08 3.67 -25.41
C LEU A 325 -8.60 3.72 -25.55
N GLU A 326 -9.28 2.80 -24.85
CA GLU A 326 -10.73 2.75 -24.76
C GLU A 326 -11.12 2.72 -23.28
N LEU A 327 -11.99 3.65 -22.88
CA LEU A 327 -12.41 3.77 -21.48
C LEU A 327 -13.21 2.54 -21.02
N GLY A 328 -13.91 1.88 -21.92
CA GLY A 328 -14.91 0.84 -21.62
C GLY A 328 -16.26 1.43 -21.21
N GLU A 329 -17.10 0.58 -20.65
CA GLU A 329 -18.48 0.87 -20.21
C GLU A 329 -18.78 0.27 -18.83
N ALA A 330 -19.91 0.65 -18.24
CA ALA A 330 -20.43 0.00 -17.04
C ALA A 330 -20.76 -1.48 -17.29
N PRO A 331 -20.65 -2.37 -16.29
CA PRO A 331 -20.23 -2.08 -14.92
C PRO A 331 -18.71 -2.04 -14.76
N ILE A 332 -18.25 -1.55 -13.61
CA ILE A 332 -16.89 -1.81 -13.12
C ILE A 332 -16.75 -3.32 -12.84
N ILE A 333 -15.75 -3.94 -13.43
CA ILE A 333 -15.35 -5.32 -13.18
C ILE A 333 -14.13 -5.36 -12.26
N THR A 334 -14.10 -6.37 -11.39
CA THR A 334 -12.98 -6.63 -10.48
C THR A 334 -12.38 -7.99 -10.80
N GLU A 335 -11.05 -8.05 -10.88
CA GLU A 335 -10.32 -9.31 -10.99
C GLU A 335 -10.57 -10.17 -9.73
N PRO A 336 -11.02 -11.43 -9.87
CA PRO A 336 -11.25 -12.28 -8.71
C PRO A 336 -9.92 -12.74 -8.12
N ILE A 337 -9.86 -12.76 -6.78
CA ILE A 337 -8.73 -13.37 -6.06
C ILE A 337 -9.10 -14.80 -5.72
N THR A 338 -8.56 -15.76 -6.47
CA THR A 338 -8.84 -17.19 -6.30
C THR A 338 -7.67 -17.93 -5.65
N GLY A 339 -7.98 -19.10 -5.10
CA GLY A 339 -7.04 -19.98 -4.41
C GLY A 339 -7.58 -20.37 -3.03
N SER A 340 -6.70 -20.51 -2.04
CA SER A 340 -7.09 -20.87 -0.69
C SER A 340 -6.35 -20.09 0.38
N LEU A 341 -6.97 -19.99 1.55
CA LEU A 341 -6.32 -19.51 2.76
C LEU A 341 -6.50 -20.52 3.90
N THR A 342 -5.50 -20.57 4.77
CA THR A 342 -5.50 -21.43 5.95
C THR A 342 -5.23 -20.60 7.19
N LEU A 343 -6.12 -20.70 8.18
CA LEU A 343 -6.06 -19.97 9.44
C LEU A 343 -5.77 -20.91 10.62
N SER A 344 -4.77 -20.55 11.41
CA SER A 344 -4.55 -21.11 12.75
C SER A 344 -5.48 -20.41 13.73
N ILE A 345 -6.60 -21.04 14.08
CA ILE A 345 -7.64 -20.49 14.98
C ILE A 345 -8.05 -21.50 16.04
N LYS A 346 -8.58 -21.00 17.15
CA LYS A 346 -9.14 -21.84 18.21
C LYS A 346 -10.35 -22.62 17.71
N ASN A 347 -10.39 -23.94 17.96
CA ASN A 347 -11.54 -24.80 17.63
C ASN A 347 -12.03 -24.72 16.17
N PRO A 348 -11.18 -24.97 15.15
CA PRO A 348 -11.52 -24.80 13.74
C PRO A 348 -12.76 -25.60 13.29
N LYS A 349 -13.08 -26.71 13.98
CA LYS A 349 -14.29 -27.52 13.73
C LYS A 349 -15.61 -26.77 13.99
N LYS A 350 -15.60 -25.75 14.84
CA LYS A 350 -16.77 -24.91 15.15
C LYS A 350 -16.91 -23.73 14.19
N ALA A 351 -15.85 -23.38 13.45
CA ALA A 351 -15.88 -22.24 12.57
C ALA A 351 -16.87 -22.45 11.40
N ARG A 352 -17.51 -21.36 11.01
CA ARG A 352 -18.41 -21.27 9.85
C ARG A 352 -17.98 -20.08 9.02
N ALA A 353 -17.99 -20.22 7.69
CA ALA A 353 -17.59 -19.15 6.78
C ALA A 353 -18.80 -18.66 5.99
N TYR A 354 -19.01 -17.35 5.93
CA TYR A 354 -20.13 -16.73 5.22
C TYR A 354 -19.62 -15.75 4.19
N ILE A 355 -20.21 -15.75 3.00
CA ILE A 355 -20.13 -14.60 2.08
C ILE A 355 -20.81 -13.43 2.77
N ILE A 356 -20.17 -12.27 2.78
CA ILE A 356 -20.80 -11.01 3.21
C ILE A 356 -20.79 -10.02 2.05
N ASP A 357 -21.83 -9.18 1.95
CA ASP A 357 -21.88 -8.11 0.95
C ASP A 357 -21.08 -6.87 1.38
N ASP A 358 -21.05 -5.86 0.52
CA ASP A 358 -20.31 -4.61 0.78
C ASP A 358 -20.87 -3.81 1.97
N LEU A 359 -22.04 -4.20 2.51
CA LEU A 359 -22.65 -3.63 3.72
C LEU A 359 -22.41 -4.51 4.97
N GLY A 360 -21.68 -5.61 4.83
CA GLY A 360 -21.36 -6.55 5.92
C GLY A 360 -22.50 -7.52 6.26
N GLN A 361 -23.53 -7.64 5.42
CA GLN A 361 -24.61 -8.60 5.66
C GLN A 361 -24.23 -10.00 5.17
N ARG A 362 -24.36 -11.00 6.05
CA ARG A 362 -24.20 -12.41 5.69
C ARG A 362 -25.19 -12.81 4.60
N LYS A 363 -24.68 -13.52 3.60
CA LYS A 363 -25.43 -14.20 2.54
C LYS A 363 -25.30 -15.71 2.74
N ASN A 364 -24.66 -16.40 1.80
CA ASN A 364 -24.54 -17.85 1.80
C ASN A 364 -23.38 -18.30 2.68
N GLU A 365 -23.57 -19.42 3.39
CA GLU A 365 -22.47 -20.16 4.01
C GLU A 365 -21.63 -20.85 2.93
N VAL A 366 -20.30 -20.83 3.08
CA VAL A 366 -19.36 -21.50 2.19
C VAL A 366 -18.69 -22.66 2.92
N LYS A 367 -18.30 -23.67 2.14
CA LYS A 367 -17.65 -24.86 2.70
C LYS A 367 -16.27 -24.52 3.23
N THR A 368 -15.96 -25.05 4.40
CA THR A 368 -14.63 -25.01 5.00
C THR A 368 -14.11 -26.44 5.18
N LYS A 369 -12.80 -26.57 5.30
CA LYS A 369 -12.11 -27.83 5.62
C LYS A 369 -11.26 -27.63 6.86
N VAL A 370 -11.13 -28.68 7.68
CA VAL A 370 -10.15 -28.68 8.76
C VAL A 370 -8.97 -29.53 8.32
N VAL A 371 -7.81 -28.90 8.16
CA VAL A 371 -6.55 -29.56 7.77
C VAL A 371 -5.62 -29.51 8.97
N GLY A 372 -5.41 -30.67 9.61
CA GLY A 372 -4.74 -30.74 10.91
C GLY A 372 -5.54 -29.99 11.99
N GLN A 373 -4.93 -28.95 12.58
CA GLN A 373 -5.58 -28.07 13.56
C GLN A 373 -5.90 -26.67 13.00
N LYS A 374 -5.95 -26.53 11.67
CA LYS A 374 -6.20 -25.24 11.00
C LYS A 374 -7.49 -25.27 10.19
N LEU A 375 -8.14 -24.11 10.05
CA LEU A 375 -9.28 -23.93 9.17
C LEU A 375 -8.79 -23.54 7.78
N GLN A 376 -9.16 -24.29 6.75
CA GLN A 376 -8.94 -23.93 5.35
C GLN A 376 -10.27 -23.51 4.73
N VAL A 377 -10.24 -22.43 3.94
CA VAL A 377 -11.37 -21.95 3.14
C VAL A 377 -10.83 -21.43 1.80
N ASP A 378 -11.62 -21.56 0.75
CA ASP A 378 -11.26 -20.98 -0.55
C ASP A 378 -11.32 -19.44 -0.47
N LEU A 379 -10.51 -18.75 -1.27
CA LEU A 379 -10.49 -17.29 -1.28
C LEU A 379 -11.83 -16.72 -1.82
N PRO A 380 -12.23 -15.50 -1.42
CA PRO A 380 -13.52 -14.91 -1.79
C PRO A 380 -13.84 -14.94 -3.30
N GLY A 381 -12.82 -14.82 -4.17
CA GLY A 381 -12.99 -14.84 -5.62
C GLY A 381 -13.57 -16.16 -6.15
N ASN A 382 -13.32 -17.30 -5.48
CA ASN A 382 -13.91 -18.59 -5.81
C ASN A 382 -15.44 -18.59 -5.68
N PHE A 383 -16.01 -17.63 -4.95
CA PHE A 383 -17.44 -17.47 -4.71
C PHE A 383 -18.05 -16.25 -5.39
N LYS A 384 -17.31 -15.58 -6.29
CA LYS A 384 -17.68 -14.27 -6.86
C LYS A 384 -17.95 -13.22 -5.78
N SER A 385 -17.17 -13.29 -4.68
CA SER A 385 -17.20 -12.34 -3.57
C SER A 385 -15.83 -11.67 -3.40
N ARG A 386 -15.81 -10.60 -2.61
CA ARG A 386 -14.59 -9.92 -2.13
C ARG A 386 -14.39 -10.11 -0.64
N PHE A 387 -15.44 -10.54 0.06
CA PHE A 387 -15.44 -10.65 1.51
C PHE A 387 -15.97 -11.99 1.98
N LEU A 388 -15.34 -12.51 3.04
CA LEU A 388 -15.86 -13.60 3.86
C LEU A 388 -15.80 -13.20 5.33
N GLU A 389 -16.78 -13.63 6.11
CA GLU A 389 -16.72 -13.64 7.57
C GLU A 389 -16.53 -15.06 8.06
N ILE A 390 -15.53 -15.30 8.91
CA ILE A 390 -15.39 -16.53 9.69
C ILE A 390 -16.00 -16.29 11.07
N SER A 391 -17.08 -17.01 11.39
CA SER A 391 -17.75 -16.97 12.68
C SER A 391 -17.38 -18.20 13.51
N LEU A 392 -16.94 -17.98 14.75
CA LEU A 392 -16.64 -19.02 15.75
C LEU A 392 -17.67 -19.05 16.89
N LYS A 393 -18.71 -18.21 16.79
CA LYS A 393 -19.83 -18.13 17.74
C LYS A 393 -20.79 -19.31 17.64
#